data_AF-A0A382HVS6-F1
#
_entry.id   AF-A0A382HVS6-F1
#
_cell.length_a   1.000
_cell.length_b   1.000
_cell.length_c   1.000
_cell.angle_alpha   90.00
_cell.angle_beta   90.00
_cell.angle_gamma   90.00
#
_symmetry.space_group_name_H-M   'P 1'
#
loop_
_entity.id
_entity.type
_entity.pdbx_description
1 polymer ?
#
loop_
_entity_poly.entity_id
_entity_poly.type
_entity_poly.pdbx_seq_one_letter_code
_entity_poly.pdbx_strand_id
1 'polypeptide(L)'
;MSKNITTSLPVTPSFGETMRPGRWWIEPLAVFIGLSFFITYGTWAAFQGEYYHFGNYLSPFYSPELFGESHHAVFGPKPSWWLSWLPWSPAFLILW
;
A
#
# COMPACT_ATOMS: atom_id res chain seq x y z
N MET A 1 42.73 54.21 3.42
CA MET A 1 42.02 53.35 2.44
C MET A 1 41.02 52.51 3.22
N SER A 2 39.75 52.94 3.27
CA SER A 2 38.69 52.29 4.08
C SER A 2 38.11 51.10 3.32
N LYS A 3 38.05 49.91 3.95
CA LYS A 3 37.36 48.74 3.38
C LYS A 3 35.89 48.82 3.77
N ASN A 4 35.01 49.00 2.79
CA ASN A 4 33.57 48.97 3.01
C ASN A 4 33.14 47.52 3.30
N ILE A 5 32.70 47.25 4.53
CA ILE A 5 32.18 45.94 4.93
C ILE A 5 30.68 45.95 4.66
N THR A 6 30.24 45.35 3.56
CA THR A 6 28.82 45.13 3.27
C THR A 6 28.31 43.93 4.06
N THR A 7 27.73 44.19 5.23
CA THR A 7 27.01 43.18 6.01
C THR A 7 25.72 42.79 5.29
N SER A 8 25.70 41.64 4.62
CA SER A 8 24.47 41.10 4.01
C SER A 8 23.49 40.67 5.10
N LEU A 9 22.23 41.11 4.99
CA LEU A 9 21.15 40.72 5.92
C LEU A 9 20.86 39.22 5.80
N PRO A 10 20.45 38.55 6.89
CA PRO A 10 20.05 37.15 6.84
C PRO A 10 18.86 36.98 5.89
N VAL A 11 19.03 36.15 4.87
CA VAL A 11 17.95 35.76 3.95
C VAL A 11 17.02 34.83 4.70
N THR A 12 15.77 35.23 4.89
CA THR A 12 14.74 34.37 5.48
C THR A 12 14.24 33.40 4.41
N PRO A 13 14.42 32.07 4.58
CA PRO A 13 13.90 31.10 3.62
C PRO A 13 12.36 31.11 3.62
N SER A 14 11.77 30.94 2.44
CA SER A 14 10.32 30.76 2.28
C SER A 14 9.89 29.35 2.76
N PHE A 15 8.59 29.17 3.01
CA PHE A 15 8.04 27.85 3.33
C PHE A 15 8.26 26.89 2.15
N GLY A 16 9.01 25.82 2.37
CA GLY A 16 9.40 24.84 1.34
C GLY A 16 10.75 25.10 0.67
N GLU A 17 11.47 26.17 1.04
CA GLU A 17 12.83 26.42 0.57
C GLU A 17 13.78 25.39 1.22
N THR A 18 14.38 24.51 0.41
CA THR A 18 15.36 23.54 0.90
C THR A 18 16.75 23.89 0.37
N MET A 19 17.77 23.81 1.23
CA MET A 19 19.17 24.04 0.84
C MET A 19 19.73 22.99 -0.13
N ARG A 20 18.97 21.94 -0.43
CA ARG A 20 19.32 20.88 -1.38
C ARG A 20 18.61 21.13 -2.72
N PRO A 21 19.27 21.73 -3.72
CA PRO A 21 18.66 22.07 -5.01
C PRO A 21 18.38 20.85 -5.93
N GLY A 22 18.53 19.63 -5.42
CA GLY A 22 18.37 18.40 -6.19
C GLY A 22 16.95 17.83 -6.13
N ARG A 23 16.60 16.96 -7.08
CA ARG A 23 15.31 16.24 -7.10
C ARG A 23 15.32 15.00 -6.20
N TRP A 24 15.74 15.18 -4.94
CA TRP A 24 15.82 14.10 -3.95
C TRP A 24 14.45 13.48 -3.63
N TRP A 25 13.37 14.21 -3.88
CA TRP A 25 11.99 13.77 -3.65
C TRP A 25 11.47 12.77 -4.69
N ILE A 26 12.13 12.63 -5.85
CA ILE A 26 11.65 11.72 -6.92
C ILE A 26 11.68 10.27 -6.46
N GLU A 27 12.76 9.86 -5.80
CA GLU A 27 12.91 8.49 -5.30
C GLU A 27 11.81 8.10 -4.30
N PRO A 28 11.57 8.83 -3.19
CA PRO A 28 10.49 8.50 -2.27
C PRO A 28 9.10 8.64 -2.92
N LEU A 29 8.91 9.57 -3.87
CA LEU A 29 7.64 9.67 -4.61
C LEU A 29 7.40 8.44 -5.48
N ALA A 30 8.41 7.94 -6.18
CA ALA A 30 8.27 6.75 -7.02
C ALA A 30 7.89 5.52 -6.18
N VAL A 31 8.52 5.34 -5.02
CA VAL A 31 8.17 4.28 -4.05
C VAL A 31 6.73 4.47 -3.56
N PHE A 32 6.36 5.69 -3.19
CA PHE A 32 5.01 6.00 -2.73
C PHE A 32 3.95 5.67 -3.79
N ILE A 33 4.20 6.01 -5.05
CA ILE A 33 3.30 5.72 -6.17
C ILE A 33 3.18 4.20 -6.38
N GLY A 34 4.30 3.48 -6.42
CA GLY A 34 4.31 2.02 -6.58
C GLY A 34 3.56 1.32 -5.45
N LEU A 35 3.81 1.74 -4.20
CA LEU A 35 3.13 1.21 -3.03
C LEU A 35 1.64 1.55 -3.03
N SER A 36 1.26 2.77 -3.43
CA SER A 36 -0.15 3.18 -3.52
C SER A 36 -0.90 2.33 -4.55
N PHE A 37 -0.33 2.12 -5.74
CA PHE A 37 -0.92 1.25 -6.75
C PHE A 37 -1.10 -0.19 -6.24
N PHE A 38 -0.08 -0.72 -5.55
CA PHE A 38 -0.14 -2.05 -4.96
C PHE A 38 -1.25 -2.16 -3.91
N ILE A 39 -1.37 -1.20 -3.00
CA ILE A 39 -2.40 -1.18 -1.96
C ILE A 39 -3.79 -1.05 -2.59
N THR A 40 -3.99 -0.12 -3.52
CA THR A 40 -5.28 0.05 -4.19
C THR A 40 -5.69 -1.21 -4.96
N TYR A 41 -4.76 -1.82 -5.70
CA TYR A 41 -5.02 -3.05 -6.44
C TYR A 41 -5.29 -4.24 -5.51
N GLY A 42 -4.48 -4.41 -4.47
CA GLY A 42 -4.67 -5.46 -3.46
C GLY A 42 -5.99 -5.32 -2.71
N THR A 43 -6.38 -4.09 -2.39
CA THR A 43 -7.69 -3.77 -1.79
C THR A 43 -8.82 -4.16 -2.75
N TRP A 44 -8.74 -3.74 -4.02
CA TRP A 44 -9.73 -4.12 -5.03
C TRP A 44 -9.81 -5.63 -5.25
N ALA A 45 -8.67 -6.32 -5.34
CA ALA A 45 -8.61 -7.77 -5.50
C ALA A 45 -9.22 -8.48 -4.28
N ALA A 46 -8.95 -8.00 -3.07
CA ALA A 46 -9.56 -8.51 -1.86
C ALA A 46 -11.08 -8.32 -1.85
N PHE A 47 -11.59 -7.17 -2.29
CA PHE A 47 -13.04 -6.96 -2.42
C PHE A 47 -13.68 -7.78 -3.54
N GLN A 48 -12.97 -8.09 -4.62
CA GLN A 48 -13.48 -8.98 -5.66
C GLN A 48 -13.67 -10.39 -5.11
N GLY A 49 -12.68 -10.97 -4.42
CA GLY A 49 -12.85 -12.25 -3.70
C GLY A 49 -13.36 -13.44 -4.54
N GLU A 50 -13.33 -13.33 -5.87
CA GLU A 50 -13.87 -14.29 -6.84
C GLU A 50 -12.73 -14.80 -7.74
N TYR A 51 -12.85 -16.02 -8.28
CA TYR A 51 -11.85 -16.67 -9.17
C TYR A 51 -10.42 -16.81 -8.59
N TYR A 52 -10.27 -16.90 -7.27
CA TYR A 52 -8.96 -17.04 -6.60
C TYR A 52 -8.41 -18.48 -6.60
N HIS A 53 -9.22 -19.45 -7.02
CA HIS A 53 -8.86 -20.86 -7.11
C HIS A 53 -9.32 -21.47 -8.43
N PHE A 54 -8.52 -22.37 -9.01
CA PHE A 54 -8.88 -23.16 -10.17
C PHE A 54 -8.30 -24.57 -10.05
N GLY A 55 -9.16 -25.58 -9.86
CA GLY A 55 -8.72 -26.94 -9.58
C GLY A 55 -7.89 -27.00 -8.28
N ASN A 56 -6.64 -27.44 -8.39
CA ASN A 56 -5.66 -27.48 -7.29
C ASN A 56 -4.76 -26.22 -7.22
N TYR A 57 -5.05 -25.19 -8.02
CA TYR A 57 -4.27 -23.95 -8.01
C TYR A 57 -4.96 -22.89 -7.17
N LEU A 58 -4.19 -22.26 -6.27
CA LEU A 58 -4.61 -21.15 -5.44
C LEU A 58 -3.70 -19.95 -5.72
N SER A 59 -4.29 -18.75 -5.84
CA SER A 59 -3.51 -17.52 -5.98
C SER A 59 -2.62 -17.29 -4.75
N PRO A 60 -1.33 -16.91 -4.89
CA PRO A 60 -0.44 -16.65 -3.76
C PRO A 60 -0.99 -15.62 -2.76
N PHE A 61 -1.79 -14.66 -3.25
CA PHE A 61 -2.45 -13.64 -2.43
C PHE A 61 -3.51 -14.19 -1.47
N TYR A 62 -4.01 -15.40 -1.73
CA TYR A 62 -5.08 -16.06 -0.98
C TYR A 62 -4.57 -17.25 -0.16
N SER A 63 -3.25 -17.46 -0.11
CA SER A 63 -2.62 -18.58 0.59
C SER A 63 -2.04 -18.16 1.94
N PRO A 64 -2.30 -18.89 3.05
CA PRO A 64 -3.16 -20.07 3.14
C PRO A 64 -4.66 -19.70 3.22
N GLU A 65 -5.51 -20.47 2.53
CA GLU A 65 -6.96 -20.29 2.62
C GLU A 65 -7.46 -20.82 3.96
N LEU A 66 -7.76 -19.93 4.91
CA LEU A 66 -8.23 -20.33 6.23
C LEU A 66 -9.70 -20.74 6.21
N PHE A 67 -10.56 -19.94 5.55
CA PHE A 67 -11.96 -20.27 5.34
C PHE A 67 -12.38 -19.92 3.91
N GLY A 68 -13.10 -20.82 3.25
CA GLY A 68 -13.56 -20.64 1.88
C GLY A 68 -14.21 -21.91 1.34
N GLU A 69 -14.64 -21.89 0.08
CA GLU A 69 -15.35 -23.02 -0.54
C GLU A 69 -14.41 -24.01 -1.25
N SER A 70 -13.12 -23.68 -1.35
CA SER A 70 -12.15 -24.54 -2.02
C SER A 70 -11.63 -25.65 -1.09
N HIS A 71 -11.09 -26.73 -1.68
CA HIS A 71 -10.44 -27.83 -0.93
C HIS A 71 -9.18 -27.34 -0.19
N HIS A 72 -8.67 -26.14 -0.48
CA HIS A 72 -7.53 -25.57 0.23
C HIS A 72 -7.92 -24.92 1.57
N ALA A 73 -9.22 -24.80 1.89
CA ALA A 73 -9.72 -24.22 3.13
C ALA A 73 -9.37 -25.06 4.36
N VAL A 74 -8.52 -24.54 5.24
CA VAL A 74 -8.02 -25.25 6.45
C VAL A 74 -9.11 -25.44 7.52
N PHE A 75 -9.99 -24.46 7.70
CA PHE A 75 -11.05 -24.47 8.72
C PHE A 75 -12.45 -24.68 8.14
N GLY A 76 -12.56 -24.89 6.82
CA GLY A 76 -13.83 -25.15 6.13
C GLY A 76 -14.53 -23.89 5.59
N PRO A 77 -15.86 -23.95 5.35
CA PRO A 77 -16.59 -22.88 4.69
C PRO A 77 -16.64 -21.61 5.53
N LYS A 78 -17.00 -20.49 4.88
CA LYS A 78 -17.07 -19.18 5.54
C LYS A 78 -17.95 -19.25 6.81
N PRO A 79 -17.51 -18.65 7.94
CA PRO A 79 -18.31 -18.65 9.15
C PRO A 79 -19.64 -17.90 8.99
N SER A 80 -20.69 -18.43 9.59
CA SER A 80 -22.04 -17.84 9.56
C SER A 80 -22.17 -16.52 10.31
N TRP A 81 -21.24 -16.23 11.22
CA TRP A 81 -21.16 -14.98 11.99
C TRP A 81 -20.44 -13.84 11.25
N TRP A 82 -20.05 -14.05 9.98
CA TRP A 82 -19.45 -12.99 9.18
C TRP A 82 -20.41 -11.84 8.90
N LEU A 83 -19.86 -10.63 8.81
CA LEU A 83 -20.63 -9.41 8.61
C LEU A 83 -21.35 -9.48 7.25
N SER A 84 -22.68 -9.48 7.29
CA SER A 84 -23.54 -9.60 6.10
C SER A 84 -23.41 -8.43 5.11
N TRP A 85 -22.78 -7.33 5.51
CA TRP A 85 -22.53 -6.15 4.67
C TRP A 85 -21.14 -6.12 4.03
N LEU A 86 -20.22 -7.02 4.41
CA LEU A 86 -18.86 -7.06 3.88
C LEU A 86 -18.68 -8.31 3.00
N PRO A 87 -18.29 -8.17 1.71
CA PRO A 87 -18.00 -9.33 0.88
C PRO A 87 -16.90 -10.15 1.54
N TRP A 88 -17.10 -11.47 1.60
CA TRP A 88 -16.13 -12.39 2.19
C TRP A 88 -14.91 -12.51 1.28
N SER A 89 -13.71 -12.36 1.83
CA SER A 89 -12.47 -12.63 1.10
C SER A 89 -11.42 -13.23 2.03
N PRO A 90 -10.87 -14.42 1.70
CA PRO A 90 -9.78 -15.02 2.47
C PRO A 90 -8.54 -14.11 2.54
N ALA A 91 -8.34 -13.25 1.53
CA ALA A 91 -7.19 -12.36 1.43
C ALA A 91 -7.11 -11.30 2.55
N PHE A 92 -8.23 -10.95 3.20
CA PHE A 92 -8.21 -9.99 4.30
C PHE A 92 -7.36 -10.44 5.50
N LEU A 93 -7.20 -11.75 5.70
CA LEU A 93 -6.41 -12.30 6.80
C LEU A 93 -4.90 -12.20 6.57
N ILE A 94 -4.47 -11.98 5.32
CA ILE A 94 -3.05 -11.89 4.93
C ILE A 94 -2.61 -10.44 4.73
N LEU A 95 -3.56 -9.49 4.65
CA LEU A 95 -3.34 -8.07 4.35
C LEU A 95 -2.78 -7.22 5.52
N TRP A 96 -1.99 -7.80 6.43
CA TRP A 96 -1.36 -7.09 7.56
C TRP A 96 0.08 -6.64 7.26
#